data_AF-A0A0X3PBB5-F1
#
_entry.id   AF-A0A0X3PBB5-F1
#
_cell.length_a   1.000
_cell.length_b   1.000
_cell.length_c   1.000
_cell.angle_alpha   90.00
_cell.angle_beta   90.00
_cell.angle_gamma   90.00
#
_symmetry.space_group_name_H-M   'P 1'
#
loop_
_entity.id
_entity.type
_entity.pdbx_description
1 polymer ?
#
loop_
_entity_poly.entity_id
_entity_poly.type
_entity_poly.pdbx_seq_one_letter_code
_entity_poly.pdbx_strand_id
1 'polypeptide(L)'
;MAPTITFCFLASLFCLALSQTNELKIYRKPGIKINNEDISIEFDAQAIRNACIDPSKLCSEINNHRQTFTIPANTNIPPGTTNIMINRLQDSGASIQINDATPPKGTISLGRLDVQNNKVTRNGVFTAQYRITGITPKLELQNLKKETVVRLNGPMGSEPVSFILAAGNDGSGETFKLTVLPSTGTKSGTPTAIVGLTFVFLMLHKLLA
;
A
#
# COMPACT_ATOMS: atom_id res chain seq x y z
N MET A 1 -50.38 24.24 -9.72
CA MET A 1 -50.39 23.03 -10.57
C MET A 1 -48.95 22.76 -11.01
N ALA A 2 -48.33 21.73 -10.44
CA ALA A 2 -47.22 20.97 -11.06
C ALA A 2 -47.86 19.69 -11.67
N PRO A 3 -47.16 18.83 -12.46
CA PRO A 3 -45.72 18.70 -12.73
C PRO A 3 -45.45 18.60 -14.27
N THR A 4 -44.24 18.45 -14.84
CA THR A 4 -43.50 17.17 -14.95
C THR A 4 -42.14 17.31 -15.65
N ILE A 5 -41.17 16.58 -15.09
CA ILE A 5 -40.02 15.94 -15.74
C ILE A 5 -38.90 16.88 -16.25
N THR A 6 -38.10 17.35 -15.30
CA THR A 6 -36.66 17.55 -15.51
C THR A 6 -35.92 16.58 -14.59
N PHE A 7 -35.96 15.30 -14.97
CA PHE A 7 -35.24 14.22 -14.30
C PHE A 7 -34.35 13.56 -15.35
N CYS A 8 -33.10 13.25 -14.97
CA CYS A 8 -32.05 12.60 -15.77
C CYS A 8 -31.10 13.49 -16.59
N PHE A 9 -30.47 14.49 -15.96
CA PHE A 9 -29.13 14.94 -16.38
C PHE A 9 -28.12 15.02 -15.22
N LEU A 10 -28.34 14.23 -14.18
CA LEU A 10 -27.44 14.08 -13.02
C LEU A 10 -27.18 12.59 -12.74
N ALA A 11 -26.60 11.90 -13.71
CA ALA A 11 -26.11 10.53 -13.54
C ALA A 11 -24.86 10.24 -14.38
N SER A 12 -23.92 11.18 -14.41
CA SER A 12 -22.52 10.87 -14.72
C SER A 12 -21.59 11.57 -13.71
N LEU A 13 -22.03 11.60 -12.44
CA LEU A 13 -21.14 11.90 -11.32
C LEU A 13 -20.18 10.71 -11.16
N PHE A 14 -18.94 10.92 -11.61
CA PHE A 14 -17.74 10.39 -11.00
C PHE A 14 -17.75 8.89 -10.60
N CYS A 15 -17.68 8.01 -11.59
CA CYS A 15 -16.78 6.86 -11.43
C CYS A 15 -15.34 7.33 -11.71
N LEU A 16 -14.80 8.19 -10.84
CA LEU A 16 -13.36 8.17 -10.62
C LEU A 16 -13.08 6.84 -9.91
N ALA A 17 -13.02 5.76 -10.68
CA ALA A 17 -12.22 4.63 -10.26
C ALA A 17 -10.83 5.24 -10.00
N LEU A 18 -10.46 5.39 -8.72
CA LEU A 18 -9.09 5.67 -8.32
C LEU A 18 -8.26 4.58 -9.00
N SER A 19 -7.67 4.92 -10.14
CA SER A 19 -6.86 3.99 -10.89
C SER A 19 -5.68 3.67 -9.98
N GLN A 20 -5.71 2.50 -9.34
CA GLN A 20 -4.62 2.08 -8.48
C GLN A 20 -3.36 2.06 -9.35
N THR A 21 -2.30 2.71 -8.86
CA THR A 21 -1.00 2.62 -9.51
C THR A 21 -0.58 1.17 -9.49
N ASN A 22 -0.59 0.50 -10.65
CA ASN A 22 -0.32 -0.94 -10.79
C ASN A 22 1.04 -1.20 -11.46
N GLU A 23 1.81 -0.14 -11.73
CA GLU A 23 3.16 -0.24 -12.24
C GLU A 23 4.08 0.77 -11.55
N LEU A 24 5.34 0.39 -11.35
CA LEU A 24 6.43 1.30 -11.01
C LEU A 24 7.60 1.03 -11.93
N LYS A 25 8.17 2.10 -12.51
CA LYS A 25 9.41 2.04 -13.28
C LYS A 25 10.53 2.68 -12.48
N ILE A 26 11.66 1.99 -12.36
CA ILE A 26 12.89 2.55 -11.77
C ILE A 26 14.02 2.42 -12.77
N TYR A 27 15.06 3.24 -12.64
CA TYR A 27 16.16 3.33 -13.60
C TYR A 27 17.48 3.05 -12.92
N ARG A 28 18.27 2.12 -13.46
CA ARG A 28 19.57 1.71 -12.90
C ARG A 28 20.62 1.65 -14.00
N LYS A 29 21.86 1.99 -13.64
CA LYS A 29 22.98 1.94 -14.58
C LYS A 29 23.32 0.51 -14.94
N PRO A 30 23.42 0.15 -16.24
CA PRO A 30 23.91 -1.16 -16.66
C PRO A 30 25.32 -1.44 -16.14
N GLY A 31 25.62 -2.72 -15.89
CA GLY A 31 26.93 -3.19 -15.43
C GLY A 31 27.21 -2.96 -13.95
N ILE A 32 26.28 -2.36 -13.20
CA ILE A 32 26.40 -2.28 -11.73
C ILE A 32 25.86 -3.55 -11.09
N LYS A 33 26.37 -3.87 -9.91
CA LYS A 33 25.76 -4.86 -9.01
C LYS A 33 24.86 -4.14 -8.02
N ILE A 34 23.57 -4.47 -8.02
CA ILE A 34 22.63 -4.02 -7.01
C ILE A 34 22.78 -4.96 -5.81
N ASN A 35 23.03 -4.39 -4.63
CA ASN A 35 23.25 -5.15 -3.39
C ASN A 35 22.17 -4.77 -2.38
N ASN A 36 21.16 -5.64 -2.24
CA ASN A 36 20.07 -5.50 -1.27
C ASN A 36 19.39 -4.12 -1.29
N GLU A 37 19.01 -3.66 -2.48
CA GLU A 37 18.33 -2.38 -2.63
C GLU A 37 16.82 -2.56 -2.39
N ASP A 38 16.29 -1.88 -1.37
CA ASP A 38 14.88 -1.97 -0.99
C ASP A 38 14.05 -0.88 -1.69
N ILE A 39 12.98 -1.30 -2.37
CA ILE A 39 12.02 -0.45 -3.08
C ILE A 39 10.65 -0.62 -2.45
N SER A 40 10.03 0.47 -1.99
CA SER A 40 8.65 0.44 -1.50
C SER A 40 7.67 0.64 -2.65
N ILE A 41 6.71 -0.29 -2.79
CA ILE A 41 5.59 -0.17 -3.70
C ILE A 41 4.29 -0.06 -2.91
N GLU A 42 3.37 0.80 -3.35
CA GLU A 42 2.05 0.97 -2.74
C GLU A 42 1.08 -0.10 -3.24
N PHE A 43 1.38 -1.34 -2.84
CA PHE A 43 0.64 -2.54 -3.19
C PHE A 43 0.88 -3.62 -2.13
N ASP A 44 -0.16 -4.36 -1.73
CA ASP A 44 -0.09 -5.42 -0.71
C ASP A 44 0.23 -6.78 -1.35
N ALA A 45 1.47 -6.99 -1.77
CA ALA A 45 1.90 -8.20 -2.46
C ALA A 45 2.21 -9.34 -1.49
N GLN A 46 1.68 -10.53 -1.76
CA GLN A 46 2.00 -11.76 -1.04
C GLN A 46 2.94 -12.69 -1.80
N ALA A 47 3.07 -12.55 -3.12
CA ALA A 47 3.94 -13.37 -3.93
C ALA A 47 4.59 -12.60 -5.09
N ILE A 48 5.67 -13.15 -5.63
CA ILE A 48 6.29 -12.73 -6.90
C ILE A 48 6.17 -13.92 -7.86
N ARG A 49 5.44 -13.76 -8.97
CA ARG A 49 5.12 -14.87 -9.90
C ARG A 49 6.37 -15.51 -10.53
N ASN A 50 7.41 -14.71 -10.73
CA ASN A 50 8.67 -15.13 -11.34
C ASN A 50 9.85 -14.79 -10.42
N ALA A 51 9.76 -15.20 -9.15
CA ALA A 51 10.89 -15.06 -8.23
C ALA A 51 12.12 -15.75 -8.84
N CYS A 52 13.28 -15.09 -8.82
CA CYS A 52 14.51 -15.68 -9.30
C CYS A 52 15.57 -15.72 -8.20
N ILE A 53 16.41 -16.74 -8.27
CA ILE A 53 17.56 -16.97 -7.37
C ILE A 53 18.88 -17.01 -8.14
N ASP A 54 18.85 -16.62 -9.41
CA ASP A 54 19.99 -16.69 -10.31
C ASP A 54 20.96 -15.53 -10.00
N PRO A 55 22.17 -15.81 -9.45
CA PRO A 55 23.11 -14.77 -9.06
C PRO A 55 23.68 -13.99 -10.26
N SER A 56 23.49 -14.50 -11.49
CA SER A 56 23.88 -13.84 -12.73
C SER A 56 22.83 -12.86 -13.27
N LYS A 57 21.67 -12.75 -12.62
CA LYS A 57 20.56 -11.89 -13.03
C LYS A 57 20.13 -10.98 -11.90
N LEU A 58 19.49 -9.86 -12.26
CA LEU A 58 18.79 -9.04 -11.30
C LEU A 58 17.53 -9.77 -10.84
N CYS A 59 17.46 -10.05 -9.55
CA CYS A 59 16.35 -10.71 -8.90
C CYS A 59 15.64 -9.82 -7.90
N SER A 60 14.41 -10.22 -7.57
CA SER A 60 13.60 -9.56 -6.55
C SER A 60 13.04 -10.56 -5.56
N GLU A 61 12.90 -10.12 -4.31
CA GLU A 61 12.20 -10.83 -3.24
C GLU A 61 11.30 -9.85 -2.48
N ILE A 62 10.23 -10.38 -1.87
CA ILE A 62 9.47 -9.60 -0.89
C ILE A 62 10.25 -9.63 0.40
N ASN A 63 10.82 -8.49 0.79
CA ASN A 63 11.61 -8.37 2.00
C ASN A 63 10.75 -8.09 3.22
N ASN A 64 9.77 -7.18 3.11
CA ASN A 64 8.90 -6.83 4.22
C ASN A 64 7.60 -6.17 3.74
N HIS A 65 6.71 -5.86 4.67
CA HIS A 65 5.55 -5.00 4.49
C HIS A 65 5.67 -3.75 5.34
N ARG A 66 5.04 -2.68 4.88
CA ARG A 66 4.93 -1.44 5.62
C ARG A 66 3.50 -0.94 5.53
N GLN A 67 2.92 -0.59 6.66
CA GLN A 67 1.56 -0.04 6.70
C GLN A 67 1.57 1.28 7.46
N THR A 68 1.12 2.34 6.81
CA THR A 68 0.95 3.65 7.42
C THR A 68 -0.53 3.93 7.59
N PHE A 69 -0.92 4.45 8.74
CA PHE A 69 -2.33 4.71 9.05
C PHE A 69 -2.48 5.93 9.94
N THR A 70 -3.69 6.46 9.98
CA THR A 70 -4.08 7.59 10.82
C THR A 70 -5.08 7.15 11.89
N ILE A 71 -4.84 7.55 13.13
CA ILE A 71 -5.86 7.61 14.19
C ILE A 71 -6.34 9.06 14.25
N PRO A 72 -7.58 9.36 13.82
CA PRO A 72 -8.09 10.72 13.75
C PRO A 72 -8.19 11.43 15.10
N ALA A 73 -8.16 12.76 15.06
CA ALA A 73 -8.63 13.58 16.16
C ALA A 73 -10.09 13.23 16.49
N ASN A 74 -10.46 13.39 17.76
CA ASN A 74 -11.78 13.05 18.31
C ASN A 74 -12.14 11.55 18.33
N THR A 75 -11.25 10.65 17.89
CA THR A 75 -11.44 9.21 18.12
C THR A 75 -11.58 8.96 19.62
N ASN A 76 -12.64 8.26 20.02
CA ASN A 76 -12.87 7.86 21.40
C ASN A 76 -11.93 6.72 21.76
N ILE A 77 -11.17 6.90 22.84
CA ILE A 77 -10.30 5.87 23.42
C ILE A 77 -10.99 5.33 24.67
N PRO A 78 -11.11 4.00 24.84
CA PRO A 78 -11.72 3.43 26.05
C PRO A 78 -11.04 3.94 27.33
N PRO A 79 -11.81 4.28 28.39
CA PRO A 79 -11.25 4.75 29.65
C PRO A 79 -10.22 3.78 30.22
N GLY A 80 -9.13 4.32 30.78
CA GLY A 80 -8.05 3.52 31.38
C GLY A 80 -7.10 2.86 30.37
N THR A 81 -7.28 3.07 29.06
CA THR A 81 -6.32 2.61 28.05
C THR A 81 -5.02 3.38 28.17
N THR A 82 -3.91 2.69 28.42
CA THR A 82 -2.56 3.26 28.47
C THR A 82 -1.77 3.02 27.20
N ASN A 83 -2.10 1.98 26.44
CA ASN A 83 -1.42 1.62 25.21
C ASN A 83 -2.42 1.09 24.17
N ILE A 84 -2.17 1.39 22.91
CA ILE A 84 -2.88 0.80 21.77
C ILE A 84 -1.92 -0.18 21.09
N MET A 85 -2.27 -1.45 21.09
CA MET A 85 -1.52 -2.53 20.47
C MET A 85 -1.84 -2.61 18.99
N ILE A 86 -0.80 -2.65 18.16
CA ILE A 86 -0.85 -2.86 16.72
C ILE A 86 -0.35 -4.26 16.42
N ASN A 87 -1.29 -5.16 16.13
CA ASN A 87 -1.03 -6.60 16.07
C ASN A 87 -0.46 -7.00 14.71
N ARG A 88 0.34 -8.06 14.70
CA ARG A 88 0.79 -8.79 13.51
C ARG A 88 0.51 -10.28 13.70
N LEU A 89 0.69 -11.06 12.64
CA LEU A 89 0.37 -12.49 12.65
C LEU A 89 1.25 -13.30 13.63
N GLN A 90 2.51 -12.91 13.78
CA GLN A 90 3.51 -13.56 14.62
C GLN A 90 4.19 -12.50 15.49
N ASP A 91 4.59 -12.83 16.73
CA ASP A 91 5.21 -11.95 17.73
C ASP A 91 4.27 -10.92 18.40
N SER A 92 4.84 -10.20 19.38
CA SER A 92 4.20 -9.20 20.24
C SER A 92 3.71 -7.93 19.53
N GLY A 93 4.06 -7.73 18.25
CA GLY A 93 3.69 -6.54 17.48
C GLY A 93 4.31 -5.25 18.01
N ALA A 94 3.55 -4.17 17.96
CA ALA A 94 3.98 -2.85 18.39
C ALA A 94 2.91 -2.16 19.23
N SER A 95 3.30 -1.09 19.93
CA SER A 95 2.42 -0.31 20.79
C SER A 95 2.53 1.18 20.49
N ILE A 96 1.40 1.86 20.52
CA ILE A 96 1.31 3.32 20.58
C ILE A 96 0.99 3.70 22.02
N GLN A 97 1.82 4.53 22.64
CA GLN A 97 1.60 4.96 24.02
C GLN A 97 0.54 6.05 24.07
N ILE A 98 -0.38 5.95 25.03
CA ILE A 98 -1.29 7.05 25.34
C ILE A 98 -0.58 8.02 26.28
N ASN A 99 -0.44 9.27 25.85
CA ASN A 99 0.27 10.31 26.59
C ASN A 99 1.67 9.82 27.02
N ASP A 100 1.98 9.85 28.31
CA ASP A 100 3.28 9.51 28.89
C ASP A 100 3.36 8.05 29.39
N ALA A 101 2.45 7.18 28.93
CA ALA A 101 2.48 5.77 29.29
C ALA A 101 3.76 5.08 28.78
N THR A 102 4.22 4.06 29.51
CA THR A 102 5.36 3.24 29.09
C THR A 102 4.92 2.13 28.13
N PRO A 103 5.70 1.82 27.07
CA PRO A 103 5.45 0.65 26.24
C PRO A 103 5.47 -0.63 27.07
N PRO A 104 4.61 -1.62 26.76
CA PRO A 104 4.73 -2.96 27.30
C PRO A 104 6.11 -3.57 27.00
N LYS A 105 6.59 -4.45 27.89
CA LYS A 105 7.86 -5.15 27.65
C LYS A 105 7.77 -6.01 26.40
N GLY A 106 8.81 -5.94 25.56
CA GLY A 106 8.91 -6.76 24.35
C GLY A 106 8.08 -6.25 23.16
N THR A 107 7.46 -5.06 23.24
CA THR A 107 6.78 -4.44 22.10
C THR A 107 7.63 -3.33 21.51
N ILE A 108 7.55 -3.15 20.20
CA ILE A 108 8.16 -2.00 19.52
C ILE A 108 7.28 -0.78 19.77
N SER A 109 7.88 0.35 20.13
CA SER A 109 7.15 1.61 20.22
C SER A 109 6.95 2.21 18.82
N LEU A 110 5.70 2.47 18.42
CA LEU A 110 5.41 3.27 17.22
C LEU A 110 5.35 4.77 17.49
N GLY A 111 5.29 5.16 18.77
CA GLY A 111 5.22 6.55 19.21
C GLY A 111 4.00 6.83 20.07
N ARG A 112 3.79 8.11 20.36
CA ARG A 112 2.80 8.60 21.31
C ARG A 112 1.55 9.13 20.61
N LEU A 113 0.39 8.89 21.23
CA LEU A 113 -0.88 9.49 20.88
C LEU A 113 -1.39 10.32 22.07
N ASP A 114 -1.63 11.60 21.81
CA ASP A 114 -2.13 12.53 22.81
C ASP A 114 -3.65 12.37 22.97
N VAL A 115 -4.10 12.11 24.20
CA VAL A 115 -5.51 11.87 24.54
C VAL A 115 -5.90 12.70 25.74
N GLN A 116 -7.01 13.43 25.61
CA GLN A 116 -7.64 14.23 26.67
C GLN A 116 -9.12 13.92 26.72
N ASN A 117 -9.67 13.74 27.92
CA ASN A 117 -11.09 13.38 28.13
C ASN A 117 -11.53 12.18 27.27
N ASN A 118 -10.69 11.13 27.23
CA ASN A 118 -10.89 9.91 26.43
C ASN A 118 -11.00 10.16 24.92
N LYS A 119 -10.53 11.30 24.41
CA LYS A 119 -10.51 11.61 22.98
C LYS A 119 -9.12 11.98 22.51
N VAL A 120 -8.77 11.48 21.33
CA VAL A 120 -7.54 11.86 20.64
C VAL A 120 -7.59 13.37 20.33
N THR A 121 -6.54 14.11 20.70
CA THR A 121 -6.52 15.57 20.57
C THR A 121 -6.21 16.05 19.15
N ARG A 122 -5.45 15.27 18.39
CA ARG A 122 -5.03 15.55 17.00
C ARG A 122 -4.78 14.26 16.23
N ASN A 123 -4.84 14.32 14.90
CA ASN A 123 -4.52 13.18 14.05
C ASN A 123 -3.12 12.62 14.39
N GLY A 124 -3.05 11.35 14.74
CA GLY A 124 -1.80 10.61 14.91
C GLY A 124 -1.54 9.76 13.67
N VAL A 125 -0.39 9.95 13.02
CA VAL A 125 0.04 9.13 11.87
C VAL A 125 1.14 8.20 12.34
N PHE A 126 0.94 6.90 12.08
CA PHE A 126 1.85 5.86 12.55
C PHE A 126 2.21 4.92 11.40
N THR A 127 3.42 4.38 11.45
CA THR A 127 3.93 3.43 10.45
C THR A 127 4.40 2.16 11.14
N ALA A 128 3.75 1.04 10.82
CA ALA A 128 4.17 -0.30 11.20
C ALA A 128 5.01 -0.92 10.07
N GLN A 129 6.17 -1.48 10.40
CA GLN A 129 7.04 -2.18 9.45
C GLN A 129 6.64 -3.66 9.32
N TYR A 130 5.34 -3.91 9.19
CA TYR A 130 4.73 -5.22 8.99
C TYR A 130 3.25 -5.09 8.57
N ARG A 131 2.62 -6.21 8.21
CA ARG A 131 1.16 -6.28 8.00
C ARG A 131 0.40 -6.26 9.30
N ILE A 132 -0.47 -5.28 9.48
CA ILE A 132 -1.35 -5.17 10.64
C ILE A 132 -2.47 -6.20 10.49
N THR A 133 -2.61 -7.07 11.49
CA THR A 133 -3.71 -8.07 11.55
C THR A 133 -4.85 -7.63 12.46
N GLY A 134 -4.62 -6.63 13.30
CA GLY A 134 -5.63 -6.06 14.19
C GLY A 134 -5.07 -4.94 15.06
N ILE A 135 -5.97 -4.34 15.83
CA ILE A 135 -5.65 -3.27 16.78
C ILE A 135 -6.40 -3.52 18.08
N THR A 136 -5.75 -3.28 19.23
CA THR A 136 -6.34 -3.49 20.55
C THR A 136 -6.05 -2.29 21.46
N PRO A 137 -7.08 -1.59 21.98
CA PRO A 137 -8.50 -1.80 21.75
C PRO A 137 -8.89 -1.63 20.28
N LYS A 138 -10.05 -2.18 19.88
CA LYS A 138 -10.52 -2.07 18.49
C LYS A 138 -10.80 -0.59 18.16
N LEU A 139 -10.11 -0.07 17.15
CA LEU A 139 -10.25 1.29 16.64
C LEU A 139 -10.31 1.24 15.11
N GLU A 140 -11.02 2.19 14.51
CA GLU A 140 -11.01 2.35 13.06
C GLU A 140 -9.75 3.11 12.63
N LEU A 141 -8.97 2.48 11.75
CA LEU A 141 -7.81 3.10 11.12
C LEU A 141 -8.27 3.84 9.86
N GLN A 142 -7.85 5.10 9.72
CA GLN A 142 -8.09 5.87 8.49
C GLN A 142 -6.82 5.95 7.65
N ASN A 143 -7.00 6.25 6.36
CA ASN A 143 -5.90 6.45 5.41
C ASN A 143 -4.87 5.29 5.45
N LEU A 144 -5.37 4.05 5.57
CA LEU A 144 -4.51 2.87 5.63
C LEU A 144 -3.81 2.69 4.29
N LYS A 145 -2.53 3.06 4.26
CA LYS A 145 -1.63 2.83 3.14
C LYS A 145 -0.93 1.49 3.35
N LYS A 146 -1.07 0.58 2.39
CA LYS A 146 -0.39 -0.71 2.40
C LYS A 146 0.73 -0.73 1.37
N GLU A 147 1.92 -1.06 1.83
CA GLU A 147 3.11 -1.09 0.99
C GLU A 147 3.84 -2.42 1.15
N THR A 148 4.44 -2.88 0.05
CA THR A 148 5.40 -3.97 0.06
C THR A 148 6.79 -3.40 -0.16
N VAL A 149 7.74 -3.86 0.64
CA VAL A 149 9.17 -3.59 0.44
C VAL A 149 9.74 -4.73 -0.38
N VAL A 150 10.07 -4.44 -1.62
CA VAL A 150 10.69 -5.37 -2.58
C VAL A 150 12.19 -5.15 -2.53
N ARG A 151 12.97 -6.18 -2.24
CA ARG A 151 14.42 -6.12 -2.29
C ARG A 151 14.90 -6.58 -3.65
N LEU A 152 15.75 -5.77 -4.26
CA LEU A 152 16.45 -6.06 -5.51
C LEU A 152 17.89 -6.46 -5.22
N ASN A 153 18.35 -7.52 -5.88
CA ASN A 153 19.72 -8.01 -5.73
C ASN A 153 20.22 -8.66 -7.02
N GLY A 154 21.47 -8.42 -7.39
CA GLY A 154 22.11 -9.00 -8.57
C GLY A 154 22.60 -7.96 -9.59
N PRO A 155 23.24 -8.41 -10.68
CA PRO A 155 23.78 -7.53 -11.70
C PRO A 155 22.67 -6.91 -12.57
N MET A 156 22.76 -5.59 -12.80
CA MET A 156 21.89 -4.88 -13.74
C MET A 156 22.41 -5.03 -15.18
N GLY A 157 21.61 -5.67 -16.04
CA GLY A 157 21.92 -5.86 -17.45
C GLY A 157 21.63 -4.63 -18.33
N SER A 158 21.78 -4.79 -19.64
CA SER A 158 21.44 -3.79 -20.67
C SER A 158 19.97 -3.84 -21.10
N GLU A 159 19.20 -4.82 -20.64
CA GLU A 159 17.79 -5.02 -20.98
C GLU A 159 16.88 -4.71 -19.78
N PRO A 160 15.64 -4.24 -20.01
CA PRO A 160 14.61 -4.12 -18.98
C PRO A 160 14.34 -5.43 -18.24
N VAL A 161 14.19 -5.36 -16.93
CA VAL A 161 13.77 -6.49 -16.09
C VAL A 161 12.43 -6.14 -15.42
N SER A 162 11.44 -7.04 -15.49
CA SER A 162 10.12 -6.83 -14.89
C SER A 162 9.81 -7.91 -13.87
N PHE A 163 9.28 -7.49 -12.72
CA PHE A 163 8.80 -8.36 -11.65
C PHE A 163 7.30 -8.17 -11.49
N ILE A 164 6.55 -9.28 -11.48
CA ILE A 164 5.10 -9.28 -11.28
C ILE A 164 4.82 -9.72 -9.86
N LEU A 165 4.35 -8.77 -9.05
CA LEU A 165 3.91 -8.99 -7.68
C LEU A 165 2.41 -9.24 -7.67
N ALA A 166 1.96 -10.16 -6.83
CA ALA A 166 0.57 -10.59 -6.77
C ALA A 166 0.01 -10.45 -5.34
N ALA A 167 -1.27 -10.10 -5.24
CA ALA A 167 -1.96 -9.98 -3.96
C ALA A 167 -2.20 -11.35 -3.30
N GLY A 168 -2.40 -12.42 -4.09
CA GLY A 168 -2.52 -13.79 -3.61
C GLY A 168 -1.16 -14.44 -3.33
N ASN A 169 -1.09 -15.26 -2.28
CA ASN A 169 0.11 -16.02 -1.91
C ASN A 169 0.47 -17.13 -2.93
N ASP A 170 -0.51 -17.62 -3.67
CA ASP A 170 -0.39 -18.55 -4.80
C ASP A 170 -0.05 -17.85 -6.12
N GLY A 171 0.15 -16.52 -6.09
CA GLY A 171 0.35 -15.72 -7.27
C GLY A 171 -0.94 -15.25 -7.95
N SER A 172 -2.12 -15.56 -7.42
CA SER A 172 -3.41 -15.10 -7.96
C SER A 172 -3.77 -13.66 -7.55
N GLY A 173 -4.93 -13.19 -8.01
CA GLY A 173 -5.48 -11.86 -7.66
C GLY A 173 -4.89 -10.70 -8.47
N GLU A 174 -5.10 -9.49 -7.95
CA GLU A 174 -4.54 -8.26 -8.51
C GLU A 174 -3.01 -8.33 -8.56
N THR A 175 -2.41 -7.61 -9.51
CA THR A 175 -0.98 -7.63 -9.73
C THR A 175 -0.40 -6.24 -9.87
N PHE A 176 0.84 -6.09 -9.42
CA PHE A 176 1.64 -4.90 -9.58
C PHE A 176 2.93 -5.22 -10.35
N LYS A 177 3.28 -4.41 -11.33
CA LYS A 177 4.48 -4.57 -12.15
C LYS A 177 5.58 -3.63 -11.69
N LEU A 178 6.70 -4.15 -11.20
CA LEU A 178 7.92 -3.38 -10.99
C LEU A 178 8.87 -3.60 -12.17
N THR A 179 9.18 -2.55 -12.92
CA THR A 179 10.12 -2.60 -14.05
C THR A 179 11.40 -1.84 -13.72
N VAL A 180 12.54 -2.50 -13.83
CA VAL A 180 13.88 -1.90 -13.72
C VAL A 180 14.41 -1.67 -15.13
N LEU A 181 14.58 -0.40 -15.50
CA LEU A 181 15.03 0.03 -16.81
C LEU A 181 16.52 0.39 -16.79
N PRO A 182 17.30 -0.04 -17.79
CA PRO A 182 18.68 0.39 -17.96
C PRO A 182 18.73 1.89 -18.31
N SER A 183 19.56 2.68 -17.61
CA SER A 183 19.74 4.11 -17.89
C SER A 183 21.10 4.63 -17.45
N THR A 184 21.61 5.68 -18.08
CA THR A 184 22.90 6.31 -17.70
C THR A 184 22.86 7.00 -16.33
N GLY A 185 21.68 7.24 -15.76
CA GLY A 185 21.50 7.76 -14.41
C GLY A 185 20.58 6.88 -13.56
N THR A 186 20.84 6.84 -12.25
CA THR A 186 19.96 6.16 -11.28
C THR A 186 18.83 7.10 -10.88
N LYS A 187 17.58 6.68 -11.09
CA LYS A 187 16.38 7.42 -10.68
C LYS A 187 15.31 6.45 -10.19
N SER A 188 14.57 6.81 -9.15
CA SER A 188 13.32 6.12 -8.79
C SER A 188 12.17 6.83 -9.49
N GLY A 189 11.33 6.10 -10.23
CA GLY A 189 10.12 6.68 -10.82
C GLY A 189 9.01 6.83 -9.80
N THR A 190 7.89 7.36 -10.25
CA THR A 190 6.63 7.41 -9.48
C THR A 190 5.73 6.27 -9.93
N PRO A 191 4.95 5.65 -9.03
CA PRO A 191 3.96 4.65 -9.40
C PRO A 191 2.98 5.23 -10.45
N THR A 192 2.68 4.45 -11.48
CA THR A 192 1.77 4.81 -12.58
C THR A 192 0.59 3.86 -12.61
N ALA A 193 -0.60 4.39 -12.87
CA ALA A 193 -1.82 3.61 -12.93
C ALA A 193 -2.01 3.00 -14.31
N ILE A 194 -2.30 1.69 -14.34
CA ILE A 194 -2.74 1.03 -15.56
C ILE A 194 -4.25 1.22 -15.58
N VAL A 195 -4.72 2.17 -16.37
CA VAL A 195 -6.14 2.27 -16.69
C VAL A 195 -6.46 1.09 -17.60
N GLY A 196 -7.02 0.03 -17.01
CA GLY A 196 -7.63 -1.05 -17.77
C GLY A 196 -8.81 -0.48 -18.56
N LEU A 197 -8.62 -0.28 -19.87
CA LEU A 197 -9.71 0.04 -20.80
C LEU A 197 -10.58 -1.20 -20.99
N THR A 198 -11.42 -1.51 -20.01
CA THR A 198 -12.61 -2.34 -20.25
C THR A 198 -13.65 -1.46 -20.96
N PHE A 199 -13.54 -1.38 -22.29
CA PHE A 199 -14.62 -0.90 -23.15
C PHE A 199 -15.82 -1.86 -22.99
N VAL A 200 -16.77 -1.49 -22.13
CA VAL A 200 -18.11 -2.09 -22.17
C VAL A 200 -18.84 -1.44 -23.34
N PHE A 201 -18.73 -2.04 -24.52
CA PHE A 201 -19.68 -1.82 -25.61
C PHE A 201 -21.03 -2.40 -25.15
N LEU A 202 -21.95 -1.55 -24.70
CA LEU A 202 -23.37 -1.91 -24.57
C LEU A 202 -24.24 -0.78 -25.13
N MET A 203 -24.81 -1.11 -26.29
CA MET A 203 -26.14 -0.71 -26.77
C MET A 203 -26.37 0.77 -27.08
N LEU A 204 -26.08 1.13 -28.34
CA LEU A 204 -27.02 1.94 -29.11
C LEU A 204 -27.02 1.47 -30.57
N HIS A 205 -27.49 0.24 -30.79
CA HIS A 205 -28.00 -0.18 -32.10
C HIS A 205 -29.52 -0.26 -31.98
N LYS A 206 -30.18 0.53 -32.84
CA LYS A 206 -31.64 0.67 -33.06
C LYS A 206 -32.35 1.74 -32.21
N LEU A 207 -32.24 2.98 -32.67
CA LEU A 207 -33.40 3.88 -32.73
C LEU A 207 -33.21 4.86 -33.91
N LEU A 208 -33.28 4.27 -35.11
CA LEU A 208 -33.61 4.92 -36.37
C LEU A 208 -34.44 3.90 -37.15
N ALA A 209 -35.72 3.83 -36.77
CA ALA A 209 -36.86 3.32 -37.52
C ALA A 209 -38.12 3.82 -36.81
#